data_AF-A0A941EU27-F1
#
_entry.id   AF-A0A941EU27-F1
#
_cell.length_a   1.000
_cell.length_b   1.000
_cell.length_c   1.000
_cell.angle_alpha   90.00
_cell.angle_beta   90.00
_cell.angle_gamma   90.00
#
_symmetry.space_group_name_H-M   'P 1'
#
loop_
_entity.id
_entity.type
_entity.pdbx_description
1 polymer ?
#
loop_
_entity_poly.entity_id
_entity_poly.type
_entity_poly.pdbx_seq_one_letter_code
_entity_poly.pdbx_strand_id
1 'polypeptide(L)'
;MAATATDHLRAWVMAVLVAGAAFGAMLFVGPGTTAESPAPPRNPAAAYLAIAQAGNKRLDKDFDRLRGPDRTDLPAARSDLRDIAATEHLFDERLSALTLPPGPEVSAGTVISANEARAALTGQAADSTTPAQLAAYQLRLAAANAPVEHAVRDIRVQLHLPAPDTS
;
A
#
# COMPACT_ATOMS: atom_id res chain seq x y z
N MET A 1 9.74 -30.33 12.41
CA MET A 1 9.04 -29.37 13.29
C MET A 1 7.98 -28.69 12.44
N ALA A 2 6.70 -28.98 12.72
CA ALA A 2 5.58 -28.56 11.89
C ALA A 2 5.25 -27.09 12.17
N ALA A 3 5.51 -26.20 11.21
CA ALA A 3 4.89 -24.89 11.18
C ALA A 3 3.37 -25.10 11.05
N THR A 4 2.61 -24.59 12.00
CA THR A 4 1.16 -24.77 12.04
C THR A 4 0.51 -23.95 10.92
N ALA A 5 -0.65 -24.36 10.40
CA ALA A 5 -1.38 -23.65 9.33
C ALA A 5 -1.66 -22.15 9.64
N THR A 6 -1.54 -21.77 10.92
CA THR A 6 -1.54 -20.40 11.45
C THR A 6 -0.30 -19.57 11.07
N ASP A 7 0.86 -20.19 10.89
CA ASP A 7 2.09 -19.52 10.45
C ASP A 7 2.06 -19.19 8.94
N HIS A 8 1.35 -19.99 8.16
CA HIS A 8 1.11 -19.71 6.76
C HIS A 8 0.15 -18.53 6.57
N LEU A 9 -0.87 -18.34 7.43
CA LEU A 9 -1.75 -17.16 7.35
C LEU A 9 -1.03 -15.84 7.69
N ARG A 10 0.03 -15.88 8.52
CA ARG A 10 0.85 -14.72 8.87
C ARG A 10 1.74 -14.24 7.72
N ALA A 11 2.15 -15.15 6.84
CA ALA A 11 3.06 -14.88 5.71
C ALA A 11 2.36 -14.23 4.51
N TRP A 12 1.03 -14.16 4.51
CA TRP A 12 0.25 -13.80 3.32
C TRP A 12 0.00 -12.32 3.11
N VAL A 13 0.24 -11.53 4.15
CA VAL A 13 -0.06 -10.11 4.15
C VAL A 13 0.99 -9.36 4.97
N MET A 14 2.25 -9.69 4.75
CA MET A 14 3.33 -8.77 5.08
C MET A 14 3.52 -7.91 3.83
N ALA A 15 2.76 -6.82 3.77
CA ALA A 15 3.05 -5.68 2.91
C ALA A 15 2.47 -4.43 3.59
N VAL A 16 3.39 -3.72 4.23
CA VAL A 16 3.31 -2.33 4.64
C VAL A 16 2.50 -1.98 5.90
N LEU A 17 2.96 -2.51 7.05
CA LEU A 17 2.85 -1.78 8.31
C LEU A 17 3.94 -0.70 8.34
N VAL A 18 3.55 0.58 8.42
CA VAL A 18 4.45 1.65 8.89
C VAL A 18 3.74 2.33 10.05
N ALA A 19 4.25 2.09 11.26
CA ALA A 19 3.72 2.71 12.46
C ALA A 19 4.24 4.14 12.54
N GLY A 20 3.31 5.10 12.51
CA GLY A 20 3.61 6.51 12.68
C GLY A 20 4.18 6.79 14.08
N ALA A 21 5.36 7.40 14.13
CA ALA A 21 5.78 8.16 15.30
C ALA A 21 4.95 9.45 15.34
N ALA A 22 4.05 9.52 16.33
CA ALA A 22 3.20 10.66 16.60
C ALA A 22 4.05 11.91 16.90
N PHE A 23 3.78 13.02 16.20
CA PHE A 23 4.04 14.35 16.73
C PHE A 23 2.79 15.21 16.52
N GLY A 24 2.15 15.52 17.64
CA GLY A 24 0.99 16.39 17.68
C GLY A 24 1.38 17.85 17.43
N ALA A 25 0.57 18.53 16.65
CA ALA A 25 0.36 19.96 16.77
C ALA A 25 -1.05 20.28 16.28
N MET A 26 -1.96 20.35 17.25
CA MET A 26 -3.29 20.91 17.11
C MET A 26 -3.16 22.43 16.95
N LEU A 27 -3.61 23.00 15.83
CA LEU A 27 -4.11 24.37 15.79
C LEU A 27 -5.26 24.50 14.79
N PHE A 28 -6.25 25.27 15.24
CA PHE A 28 -7.58 25.47 14.71
C PHE A 28 -7.63 26.36 13.45
N VAL A 29 -8.76 26.22 12.75
CA VAL A 29 -9.20 26.81 11.48
C VAL A 29 -9.23 28.35 11.44
N GLY A 30 -8.93 28.91 10.27
CA GLY A 30 -9.47 30.19 9.80
C GLY A 30 -9.98 30.03 8.35
N PRO A 31 -11.17 30.58 7.98
CA PRO A 31 -11.71 30.43 6.63
C PRO A 31 -11.26 31.59 5.74
N GLY A 32 -10.80 31.26 4.54
CA GLY A 32 -10.74 32.23 3.45
C GLY A 32 -9.53 32.08 2.55
N THR A 33 -9.80 32.30 1.27
CA THR A 33 -8.86 32.65 0.19
C THR A 33 -8.50 31.48 -0.74
N THR A 34 -9.15 31.55 -1.91
CA THR A 34 -8.69 31.19 -3.26
C THR A 34 -8.08 29.80 -3.46
N ALA A 35 -8.66 29.05 -4.41
CA ALA A 35 -8.09 27.85 -4.99
C ALA A 35 -6.77 28.21 -5.71
N GLU A 36 -5.70 28.29 -4.94
CA GLU A 36 -4.34 28.22 -5.41
C GLU A 36 -4.07 26.74 -5.69
N SER A 37 -3.81 26.41 -6.96
CA SER A 37 -3.25 25.09 -7.30
C SER A 37 -2.11 24.81 -6.32
N PRO A 38 -2.10 23.69 -5.61
CA PRO A 38 -1.10 23.43 -4.58
C PRO A 38 0.27 23.56 -5.24
N ALA A 39 1.07 24.53 -4.78
CA ALA A 39 2.46 24.62 -5.13
C ALA A 39 3.09 23.23 -4.95
N PRO A 40 3.96 22.78 -5.87
CA PRO A 40 4.60 21.48 -5.73
C PRO A 40 5.23 21.41 -4.33
N PRO A 41 5.09 20.26 -3.63
CA PRO A 41 5.54 20.14 -2.27
C PRO A 41 7.00 20.56 -2.18
N ARG A 42 7.30 21.53 -1.31
CA ARG A 42 8.66 22.08 -1.11
C ARG A 42 9.70 21.03 -0.69
N ASN A 43 9.27 19.79 -0.42
CA ASN A 43 10.10 18.65 -0.12
C ASN A 43 9.47 17.36 -0.71
N PRO A 44 10.02 16.80 -1.81
CA PRO A 44 9.48 15.58 -2.43
C PRO A 44 9.51 14.37 -1.50
N ALA A 45 10.48 14.28 -0.58
CA ALA A 45 10.56 13.19 0.39
C ALA A 45 9.41 13.23 1.40
N ALA A 46 9.04 14.43 1.88
CA ALA A 46 7.90 14.60 2.78
C ALA A 46 6.57 14.27 2.09
N ALA A 47 6.42 14.67 0.81
CA ALA A 47 5.22 14.36 0.03
C ALA A 47 5.07 12.86 -0.23
N TYR A 48 6.16 12.21 -0.62
CA TYR A 48 6.20 10.75 -0.76
C TYR A 48 5.80 10.06 0.55
N LEU A 49 6.36 10.46 1.69
CA LEU A 49 6.01 9.88 2.99
C LEU A 49 4.53 10.06 3.34
N ALA A 50 3.96 11.23 3.10
CA ALA A 50 2.55 11.49 3.38
C ALA A 50 1.63 10.56 2.55
N ILE A 51 1.96 10.37 1.27
CA ILE A 51 1.22 9.45 0.39
C ILE A 51 1.37 8.00 0.87
N ALA A 52 2.61 7.57 1.18
CA ALA A 52 2.88 6.22 1.69
C ALA A 52 2.15 5.95 3.00
N GLN A 53 2.20 6.86 3.97
CA GLN A 53 1.49 6.70 5.25
C GLN A 53 -0.02 6.60 5.08
N ALA A 54 -0.61 7.44 4.21
CA ALA A 54 -2.03 7.39 3.94
C ALA A 54 -2.45 6.06 3.27
N GLY A 55 -1.66 5.56 2.33
CA GLY A 55 -1.85 4.25 1.70
C GLY A 55 -1.78 3.11 2.72
N ASN A 56 -0.70 3.09 3.52
CA ASN A 56 -0.47 2.05 4.53
C ASN A 56 -1.59 1.98 5.54
N LYS A 57 -2.05 3.13 6.06
CA LYS A 57 -3.17 3.17 7.01
C LYS A 57 -4.45 2.55 6.45
N ARG A 58 -4.70 2.71 5.14
CA ARG A 58 -5.87 2.12 4.48
C ARG A 58 -5.67 0.61 4.26
N LEU A 59 -4.49 0.23 3.75
CA LEU A 59 -4.14 -1.18 3.57
C LEU A 59 -4.17 -1.96 4.90
N ASP A 60 -3.68 -1.39 6.00
CA ASP A 60 -3.71 -2.00 7.33
C ASP A 60 -5.14 -2.39 7.72
N LYS A 61 -6.08 -1.45 7.55
CA LYS A 61 -7.52 -1.69 7.83
C LYS A 61 -8.09 -2.79 6.93
N ASP A 62 -7.81 -2.74 5.64
CA ASP A 62 -8.39 -3.67 4.66
C ASP A 62 -7.85 -5.08 4.88
N PHE A 63 -6.57 -5.18 5.21
CA PHE A 63 -5.94 -6.45 5.53
C PHE A 63 -6.32 -6.99 6.92
N ASP A 64 -6.56 -6.13 7.90
CA ASP A 64 -7.11 -6.55 9.21
C ASP A 64 -8.48 -7.21 9.05
N ARG A 65 -9.34 -6.66 8.17
CA ARG A 65 -10.64 -7.26 7.83
C ARG A 65 -10.48 -8.62 7.17
N LEU A 66 -9.62 -8.72 6.16
CA LEU A 66 -9.34 -9.96 5.43
C LEU A 66 -8.72 -11.05 6.32
N ARG A 67 -7.93 -10.66 7.34
CA ARG A 67 -7.35 -11.58 8.34
C ARG A 67 -8.33 -11.95 9.45
N GLY A 68 -9.33 -11.11 9.68
CA GLY A 68 -10.24 -11.18 10.80
C GLY A 68 -11.59 -11.84 10.45
N PRO A 69 -12.71 -11.18 10.79
CA PRO A 69 -14.04 -11.78 10.72
C PRO A 69 -14.46 -12.19 9.30
N ASP A 70 -13.93 -11.52 8.29
CA ASP A 70 -14.39 -11.64 6.90
C ASP A 70 -13.66 -12.76 6.13
N ARG A 71 -12.66 -13.41 6.75
CA ARG A 71 -11.82 -14.44 6.12
C ARG A 71 -12.59 -15.64 5.56
N THR A 72 -13.76 -15.95 6.11
CA THR A 72 -14.65 -17.04 5.66
C THR A 72 -15.86 -16.55 4.89
N ASP A 73 -16.07 -15.23 4.82
CA ASP A 73 -17.15 -14.59 4.09
C ASP A 73 -16.61 -14.18 2.71
N LEU A 74 -16.93 -14.99 1.69
CA LEU A 74 -16.44 -14.75 0.33
C LEU A 74 -16.90 -13.38 -0.23
N PRO A 75 -18.18 -12.97 -0.13
CA PRO A 75 -18.60 -11.61 -0.48
C PRO A 75 -17.77 -10.51 0.21
N ALA A 76 -17.55 -10.61 1.51
CA ALA A 76 -16.78 -9.61 2.25
C ALA A 76 -15.30 -9.58 1.82
N ALA A 77 -14.66 -10.75 1.72
CA ALA A 77 -13.27 -10.87 1.23
C ALA A 77 -13.10 -10.30 -0.18
N ARG A 78 -14.06 -10.50 -1.09
CA ARG A 78 -14.05 -9.89 -2.43
C ARG A 78 -14.17 -8.37 -2.37
N SER A 79 -14.97 -7.84 -1.45
CA SER A 79 -15.07 -6.39 -1.25
C SER A 79 -13.74 -5.82 -0.76
N ASP A 80 -13.13 -6.45 0.23
CA ASP A 80 -11.83 -6.01 0.77
C ASP A 80 -10.73 -6.04 -0.30
N LEU A 81 -10.69 -7.07 -1.15
CA LEU A 81 -9.74 -7.14 -2.27
C LEU A 81 -9.95 -6.00 -3.27
N ARG A 82 -11.19 -5.61 -3.56
CA ARG A 82 -11.45 -4.43 -4.41
C ARG A 82 -11.01 -3.14 -3.75
N ASP A 83 -11.22 -3.00 -2.44
CA ASP A 83 -10.75 -1.85 -1.67
C ASP A 83 -9.21 -1.74 -1.69
N ILE A 84 -8.51 -2.88 -1.57
CA ILE A 84 -7.05 -2.96 -1.67
C ILE A 84 -6.58 -2.51 -3.06
N ALA A 85 -7.14 -3.08 -4.13
CA ALA A 85 -6.77 -2.69 -5.49
C ALA A 85 -7.03 -1.20 -5.77
N ALA A 86 -8.16 -0.66 -5.28
CA ALA A 86 -8.45 0.77 -5.39
C ALA A 86 -7.48 1.65 -4.58
N THR A 87 -7.00 1.16 -3.43
CA THR A 87 -5.99 1.85 -2.62
C THR A 87 -4.64 1.90 -3.32
N GLU A 88 -4.25 0.81 -4.00
CA GLU A 88 -3.02 0.73 -4.79
C GLU A 88 -3.07 1.71 -5.97
N HIS A 89 -4.16 1.72 -6.75
CA HIS A 89 -4.33 2.69 -7.83
C HIS A 89 -4.27 4.14 -7.35
N LEU A 90 -4.92 4.46 -6.23
CA LEU A 90 -4.87 5.81 -5.66
C LEU A 90 -3.46 6.20 -5.21
N PHE A 91 -2.67 5.24 -4.71
CA PHE A 91 -1.28 5.48 -4.37
C PHE A 91 -0.46 5.79 -5.63
N ASP A 92 -0.64 5.02 -6.70
CA ASP A 92 0.07 5.19 -7.97
C ASP A 92 -0.26 6.53 -8.65
N GLU A 93 -1.54 6.92 -8.65
CA GLU A 93 -2.01 8.23 -9.13
C GLU A 93 -1.35 9.38 -8.36
N ARG A 94 -1.27 9.27 -7.03
CA ARG A 94 -0.65 10.30 -6.19
C ARG A 94 0.86 10.35 -6.34
N LEU A 95 1.50 9.19 -6.49
CA LEU A 95 2.94 9.08 -6.67
C LEU A 95 3.38 9.65 -8.03
N SER A 96 2.65 9.33 -9.10
CA SER A 96 2.92 9.86 -10.45
C SER A 96 2.72 11.38 -10.56
N ALA A 97 1.89 11.97 -9.69
CA ALA A 97 1.71 13.41 -9.62
C ALA A 97 2.84 14.15 -8.89
N LEU A 98 3.79 13.45 -8.25
CA LEU A 98 4.93 14.09 -7.59
C LEU A 98 6.02 14.48 -8.58
N THR A 99 6.56 15.69 -8.41
CA THR A 99 7.84 16.06 -9.03
C THR A 99 8.97 15.50 -8.17
N LEU A 100 9.55 14.37 -8.61
CA LEU A 100 10.68 13.73 -7.96
C LEU A 100 12.01 14.08 -8.64
N PRO A 101 13.15 14.02 -7.93
CA PRO A 101 14.46 14.06 -8.58
C PRO A 101 14.65 12.83 -9.51
N PRO A 102 15.55 12.89 -10.50
CA PRO A 102 15.65 11.84 -11.53
C PRO A 102 15.88 10.42 -11.02
N GLY A 103 16.65 10.24 -9.94
CA GLY A 103 16.84 8.93 -9.32
C GLY A 103 15.53 8.37 -8.76
N PRO A 104 14.93 9.03 -7.75
CA PRO A 104 13.66 8.62 -7.15
C PRO A 104 12.52 8.49 -8.16
N GLU A 105 12.51 9.25 -9.25
CA GLU A 105 11.51 9.15 -10.31
C GLU A 105 11.54 7.79 -11.02
N VAL A 106 12.72 7.24 -11.32
CA VAL A 106 12.86 5.89 -11.90
C VAL A 106 12.36 4.82 -10.93
N SER A 107 12.72 4.94 -9.65
CA SER A 107 12.22 4.03 -8.62
C SER A 107 10.70 4.17 -8.42
N ALA A 108 10.14 5.37 -8.51
CA ALA A 108 8.69 5.60 -8.45
C ALA A 108 7.96 4.91 -9.61
N GLY A 109 8.49 4.98 -10.83
CA GLY A 109 7.97 4.22 -11.96
C GLY A 109 7.99 2.71 -11.70
N THR A 110 9.05 2.20 -11.06
CA THR A 110 9.15 0.77 -10.68
C THR A 110 8.10 0.39 -9.63
N VAL A 111 7.86 1.25 -8.63
CA VAL A 111 6.80 1.05 -7.63
C VAL A 111 5.44 0.99 -8.31
N ILE A 112 5.14 1.95 -9.20
CA ILE A 112 3.86 2.02 -9.92
C ILE A 112 3.64 0.73 -10.72
N SER A 113 4.59 0.32 -11.55
CA SER A 113 4.42 -0.91 -12.35
C SER A 113 4.26 -2.17 -11.48
N ALA A 114 4.93 -2.24 -10.34
CA ALA A 114 4.78 -3.37 -9.41
C ALA A 114 3.41 -3.36 -8.71
N ASN A 115 2.92 -2.18 -8.29
CA ASN A 115 1.59 -2.03 -7.73
C ASN A 115 0.50 -2.31 -8.75
N GLU A 116 0.60 -1.84 -9.99
CA GLU A 116 -0.38 -2.14 -11.05
C GLU A 116 -0.51 -3.65 -11.28
N ALA A 117 0.61 -4.38 -11.33
CA ALA A 117 0.60 -5.83 -11.46
C ALA A 117 -0.07 -6.51 -10.24
N ARG A 118 0.19 -6.01 -9.03
CA ARG A 118 -0.42 -6.51 -7.79
C ARG A 118 -1.92 -6.18 -7.71
N ALA A 119 -2.33 -4.99 -8.11
CA ALA A 119 -3.71 -4.55 -8.16
C ALA A 119 -4.51 -5.39 -9.18
N ALA A 120 -3.94 -5.67 -10.34
CA ALA A 120 -4.56 -6.54 -11.34
C ALA A 120 -4.77 -7.96 -10.80
N LEU A 121 -3.76 -8.52 -10.13
CA LEU A 121 -3.86 -9.84 -9.48
C LEU A 121 -4.89 -9.85 -8.34
N THR A 122 -4.97 -8.77 -7.56
CA THR A 122 -5.93 -8.57 -6.48
C THR A 122 -7.36 -8.48 -7.04
N GLY A 123 -7.54 -7.79 -8.18
CA GLY A 123 -8.80 -7.76 -8.92
C GLY A 123 -9.22 -9.15 -9.40
N GLN A 124 -8.29 -9.93 -9.99
CA GLN A 124 -8.56 -11.33 -10.38
C GLN A 124 -8.98 -12.19 -9.18
N ALA A 125 -8.32 -12.00 -8.03
CA ALA A 125 -8.70 -12.70 -6.80
C ALA A 125 -10.11 -12.29 -6.33
N ALA A 126 -10.46 -11.01 -6.42
CA ALA A 126 -11.78 -10.48 -6.09
C ALA A 126 -12.91 -11.00 -7.00
N ASP A 127 -12.59 -11.56 -8.16
CA ASP A 127 -13.55 -12.18 -9.07
C ASP A 127 -13.80 -13.68 -8.79
N SER A 128 -13.09 -14.24 -7.81
CA SER A 128 -13.30 -15.62 -7.36
C SER A 128 -14.74 -15.86 -6.92
N THR A 129 -15.31 -16.99 -7.34
CA THR A 129 -16.68 -17.39 -7.00
C THR A 129 -16.73 -18.42 -5.89
N THR A 130 -15.58 -18.94 -5.47
CA THR A 130 -15.46 -19.89 -4.36
C THR A 130 -14.29 -19.53 -3.45
N PRO A 131 -14.34 -19.89 -2.15
CA PRO A 131 -13.19 -19.74 -1.25
C PRO A 131 -11.95 -20.51 -1.72
N ALA A 132 -12.12 -21.66 -2.37
CA ALA A 132 -11.00 -22.45 -2.90
C ALA A 132 -10.28 -21.75 -4.05
N GLN A 133 -11.00 -21.06 -4.95
CA GLN A 133 -10.40 -20.24 -6.00
C GLN A 133 -9.65 -19.05 -5.41
N LEU A 134 -10.26 -18.35 -4.45
CA LEU A 134 -9.58 -17.29 -3.73
C LEU A 134 -8.32 -17.83 -3.03
N ALA A 135 -8.42 -19.05 -2.50
CA ALA A 135 -7.31 -19.76 -1.91
C ALA A 135 -6.22 -20.26 -2.88
N ALA A 136 -6.41 -20.15 -4.19
CA ALA A 136 -5.37 -20.40 -5.17
C ALA A 136 -4.52 -19.14 -5.48
N TYR A 137 -5.06 -17.94 -5.25
CA TYR A 137 -4.36 -16.68 -5.52
C TYR A 137 -3.31 -16.31 -4.46
N GLN A 138 -3.43 -16.93 -3.30
CA GLN A 138 -2.64 -16.73 -2.10
C GLN A 138 -1.14 -16.57 -2.34
N LEU A 139 -0.52 -17.60 -2.92
CA LEU A 139 0.92 -17.64 -3.17
C LEU A 139 1.35 -16.56 -4.16
N ARG A 140 0.51 -16.28 -5.17
CA ARG A 140 0.79 -15.27 -6.19
C ARG A 140 0.71 -13.86 -5.60
N LEU A 141 -0.28 -13.60 -4.75
CA LEU A 141 -0.44 -12.31 -4.06
C LEU A 141 0.73 -12.05 -3.11
N ALA A 142 1.13 -13.06 -2.33
CA ALA A 142 2.30 -12.95 -1.46
C ALA A 142 3.59 -12.68 -2.25
N ALA A 143 3.79 -13.39 -3.38
CA ALA A 143 4.95 -13.17 -4.24
C ALA A 143 4.96 -11.76 -4.89
N ALA A 144 3.78 -11.19 -5.15
CA ALA A 144 3.65 -9.84 -5.71
C ALA A 144 4.06 -8.72 -4.74
N ASN A 145 4.22 -9.00 -3.44
CA ASN A 145 4.69 -8.00 -2.47
C ASN A 145 6.19 -7.70 -2.63
N ALA A 146 7.00 -8.72 -2.91
CA ALA A 146 8.46 -8.58 -2.99
C ALA A 146 8.95 -7.48 -3.95
N PRO A 147 8.46 -7.38 -5.21
CA PRO A 147 8.89 -6.29 -6.10
C PRO A 147 8.48 -4.91 -5.58
N VAL A 148 7.30 -4.78 -4.94
CA VAL A 148 6.85 -3.51 -4.34
C VAL A 148 7.76 -3.11 -3.19
N GLU A 149 8.02 -4.02 -2.26
CA GLU A 149 8.89 -3.75 -1.11
C GLU A 149 10.31 -3.36 -1.53
N HIS A 150 10.85 -4.03 -2.54
CA HIS A 150 12.17 -3.70 -3.09
C HIS A 150 12.19 -2.27 -3.63
N ALA A 151 11.25 -1.91 -4.50
CA ALA A 151 11.19 -0.57 -5.09
C ALA A 151 10.91 0.53 -4.05
N VAL A 152 10.11 0.24 -3.02
CA VAL A 152 9.86 1.14 -1.88
C VAL A 152 11.12 1.35 -1.03
N ARG A 153 11.97 0.33 -0.86
CA ARG A 153 13.28 0.50 -0.21
C ARG A 153 14.19 1.40 -1.04
N ASP A 154 14.25 1.19 -2.35
CA ASP A 154 15.10 1.98 -3.25
C ASP A 154 14.72 3.47 -3.22
N ILE A 155 13.43 3.80 -3.34
CA ILE A 155 13.00 5.20 -3.31
C ILE A 155 13.28 5.86 -1.95
N ARG A 156 13.13 5.12 -0.83
CA ARG A 156 13.45 5.63 0.51
C ARG A 156 14.94 5.90 0.67
N VAL A 157 15.81 5.01 0.20
CA VAL A 157 17.27 5.21 0.22
C VAL A 157 17.65 6.46 -0.57
N GLN A 158 17.11 6.62 -1.78
CA GLN A 158 17.43 7.75 -2.65
C GLN A 158 16.86 9.08 -2.15
N LEU A 159 15.78 9.05 -1.37
CA LEU A 159 15.20 10.22 -0.71
C LEU A 159 15.78 10.46 0.70
N HIS A 160 16.78 9.68 1.12
CA HIS A 160 17.38 9.73 2.48
C HIS A 160 16.35 9.59 3.61
N LEU A 161 15.34 8.77 3.38
CA LEU A 161 14.29 8.43 4.34
C LEU A 161 14.68 7.19 5.15
N PRO A 162 14.18 7.04 6.38
CA PRO A 162 14.34 5.80 7.13
C PRO A 162 13.77 4.62 6.33
N ALA A 163 14.36 3.44 6.52
CA ALA A 163 13.84 2.20 5.96
C ALA A 163 12.36 2.00 6.36
N PRO A 164 11.55 1.32 5.53
CA PRO A 164 10.21 0.91 5.95
C PRO A 164 10.32 -0.11 7.09
N ASP A 165 9.39 -0.07 8.04
CA ASP A 165 9.39 -0.90 9.27
C ASP A 165 9.33 -2.41 9.02
N THR A 166 9.13 -2.83 7.77
CA THR A 166 9.03 -4.23 7.33
C THR A 166 10.34 -4.80 6.78
N SER A 167 11.50 -4.18 7.07
CA SER A 167 12.83 -4.63 6.62
C SER A 167 13.57 -5.43 7.68
#